data_AF-A0A840MT53-F1
#
_entry.id   AF-A0A840MT53-F1
#
_cell.length_a   1.000
_cell.length_b   1.000
_cell.length_c   1.000
_cell.angle_alpha   90.00
_cell.angle_beta   90.00
_cell.angle_gamma   90.00
#
_symmetry.space_group_name_H-M   'P 1'
#
loop_
_entity.id
_entity.type
_entity.pdbx_description
1 polymer ?
#
loop_
_entity_poly.entity_id
_entity_poly.type
_entity_poly.pdbx_seq_one_letter_code
_entity_poly.pdbx_strand_id
1 'polypeptide(L)'
;MPKIDKLATENLTVAIFRMHSTKDDVASKKAGRPIYVDMEVCELRFAANRQTVGVFPAHEIFKWNDDAETGEREPLTYALAYPEQYRKFKNGEAQVASGTPLSELPFLTQGKRLELKALNIHTAEALAALDGTPLKQLGQGGRTLKEQAQAYIDKAAGTADVSSYAAENVELKRRLAALEAKVSASTAKPVTATATSAAASDDDVGTAGDDAVGEGEDDDFEAGEGPGKEGDSPFFVMAAEDIVNWLKETTGKKPRAGTSHAALVKLADEVNAALAEKAKGTEAAA
;
A
#
# COMPACT_ATOMS: atom_id res chain seq x y z
N MET A 1 6.38 -23.26 27.63
CA MET A 1 6.43 -21.80 27.35
C MET A 1 5.11 -21.39 26.71
N PRO A 2 4.55 -20.21 27.01
CA PRO A 2 3.38 -19.71 26.30
C PRO A 2 3.71 -19.50 24.81
N LYS A 3 2.81 -19.87 23.90
CA LYS A 3 3.03 -19.76 22.45
C LYS A 3 2.95 -18.28 22.02
N ILE A 4 4.11 -17.67 21.76
CA ILE A 4 4.22 -16.26 21.35
C ILE A 4 3.63 -16.04 19.94
N ASP A 5 3.53 -17.10 19.12
CA ASP A 5 2.94 -17.10 17.76
C ASP A 5 1.58 -16.38 17.61
N LYS A 6 0.76 -16.33 18.68
CA LYS A 6 -0.56 -15.69 18.65
C LYS A 6 -0.59 -14.24 19.18
N LEU A 7 0.53 -13.69 19.61
CA LEU A 7 0.64 -12.34 20.18
C LEU A 7 1.56 -11.41 19.37
N ALA A 8 2.38 -11.97 18.47
CA ALA A 8 3.30 -11.22 17.62
C ALA A 8 2.60 -10.62 16.38
N THR A 9 1.60 -9.76 16.59
CA THR A 9 1.31 -8.72 15.58
C THR A 9 2.47 -7.73 15.63
N GLU A 10 3.13 -7.46 14.50
CA GLU A 10 4.34 -6.63 14.43
C GLU A 10 4.11 -5.24 15.06
N ASN A 11 2.96 -4.62 14.79
CA ASN A 11 2.56 -3.33 15.36
C ASN A 11 2.27 -3.35 16.87
N LEU A 12 2.06 -4.53 17.48
CA LEU A 12 1.77 -4.67 18.93
C LEU A 12 3.00 -5.06 19.76
N THR A 13 4.15 -5.27 19.12
CA THR A 13 5.38 -5.71 19.79
C THR A 13 6.50 -4.68 19.60
N VAL A 14 7.05 -4.19 20.70
CA VAL A 14 8.18 -3.26 20.71
C VAL A 14 9.44 -4.05 21.09
N ALA A 15 10.36 -4.19 20.13
CA ALA A 15 11.69 -4.76 20.34
C ALA A 15 12.69 -3.65 20.70
N ILE A 16 13.48 -3.89 21.75
CA ILE A 16 14.57 -3.00 22.19
C ILE A 16 15.81 -3.85 22.47
N PHE A 17 16.88 -3.64 21.74
CA PHE A 17 18.17 -4.30 21.98
C PHE A 17 18.99 -3.55 23.02
N ARG A 18 19.66 -4.29 23.89
CA ARG A 18 20.60 -3.75 24.88
C ARG A 18 21.67 -4.77 25.27
N MET A 19 22.77 -4.29 25.84
CA MET A 19 23.69 -5.15 26.59
C MET A 19 23.04 -5.59 27.90
N HIS A 20 23.26 -6.84 28.28
CA HIS A 20 22.84 -7.39 29.56
C HIS A 20 23.89 -8.33 30.14
N SER A 21 24.48 -7.94 31.27
CA SER A 21 25.45 -8.72 32.02
C SER A 21 24.77 -9.89 32.72
N THR A 22 24.89 -11.09 32.15
CA THR A 22 24.34 -12.32 32.73
C THR A 22 25.44 -13.07 33.49
N LYS A 23 25.10 -13.67 34.63
CA LYS A 23 26.07 -14.49 35.37
C LYS A 23 26.32 -15.79 34.62
N ASP A 24 27.57 -16.08 34.28
CA ASP A 24 27.97 -17.39 33.80
C ASP A 24 28.17 -18.31 35.01
N ASP A 25 27.20 -19.17 35.29
CA ASP A 25 27.27 -20.11 36.42
C ASP A 25 28.38 -21.15 36.28
N VAL A 26 28.77 -21.53 35.05
CA VAL A 26 29.83 -22.52 34.79
C VAL A 26 31.20 -21.89 35.07
N ALA A 27 31.48 -20.73 34.49
CA ALA A 27 32.70 -19.98 34.75
C ALA A 27 32.78 -19.53 36.22
N SER A 28 31.67 -19.05 36.80
CA SER A 28 31.62 -18.64 38.22
C SER A 28 31.98 -19.80 39.16
N LYS A 29 31.38 -20.97 38.92
CA LYS A 29 31.63 -22.18 39.73
C LYS A 29 33.07 -22.68 39.57
N LYS A 30 33.64 -22.61 38.37
CA LYS A 30 35.04 -22.98 38.10
C LYS A 30 36.05 -22.00 38.72
N ALA A 31 35.74 -20.70 38.73
CA ALA A 31 36.64 -19.65 39.19
C ALA A 31 36.52 -19.29 40.69
N GLY A 32 35.54 -19.87 41.40
CA GLY A 32 35.31 -19.60 42.82
C GLY A 32 34.82 -18.18 43.14
N ARG A 33 34.38 -17.42 42.13
CA ARG A 33 33.90 -16.04 42.24
C ARG A 33 32.82 -15.76 41.19
N PRO A 34 31.90 -14.81 41.39
CA PRO A 34 30.96 -14.41 40.35
C PRO A 34 31.70 -13.92 39.09
N ILE A 35 31.37 -14.53 37.96
CA ILE A 35 31.77 -14.09 36.62
C ILE A 35 30.51 -13.74 35.86
N TYR A 36 30.48 -12.54 35.29
CA TYR A 36 29.43 -12.05 34.43
C TYR A 36 29.97 -11.94 33.01
N VAL A 37 29.10 -12.23 32.04
CA VAL A 37 29.37 -12.08 30.61
C VAL A 37 28.33 -11.11 30.06
N ASP A 38 28.81 -10.09 29.36
CA ASP A 38 27.94 -9.15 28.66
C ASP A 38 27.42 -9.81 27.38
N MET A 39 26.10 -9.86 27.25
CA MET A 39 25.41 -10.44 26.12
C MET A 39 24.44 -9.43 25.52
N GLU A 40 24.39 -9.38 24.19
CA GLU A 40 23.39 -8.61 23.47
C GLU A 40 22.04 -9.33 23.57
N VAL A 41 21.03 -8.64 24.09
CA VAL A 41 19.67 -9.19 24.26
C VAL A 41 18.64 -8.31 23.56
N CYS A 42 17.61 -8.96 23.01
CA CYS A 42 16.37 -8.34 22.59
C CYS A 42 15.36 -8.37 23.75
N GLU A 43 14.90 -7.20 24.17
CA GLU A 43 13.78 -7.04 25.11
C GLU A 43 12.49 -6.81 24.31
N LEU A 44 11.54 -7.74 24.40
CA LEU A 44 10.22 -7.64 23.80
C LEU A 44 9.19 -7.15 24.82
N ARG A 45 8.49 -6.07 24.46
CA ARG A 45 7.37 -5.50 25.21
C ARG A 45 6.12 -5.51 24.36
N PHE A 46 4.99 -5.88 24.94
CA PHE A 46 3.71 -5.95 24.22
C PHE A 46 2.82 -4.75 24.56
N ALA A 47 2.11 -4.24 23.56
CA ALA A 47 1.19 -3.11 23.69
C ALA A 47 0.08 -3.42 24.70
N ALA A 48 -0.15 -2.50 25.63
CA ALA A 48 -1.02 -2.64 26.79
C ALA A 48 -0.80 -3.94 27.59
N ASN A 49 0.45 -4.41 27.69
CA ASN A 49 0.87 -5.40 28.69
C ASN A 49 2.11 -4.87 29.43
N ARG A 50 1.95 -4.59 30.73
CA ARG A 50 3.01 -4.06 31.61
C ARG A 50 3.73 -5.13 32.42
N GLN A 51 3.21 -6.35 32.46
CA GLN A 51 3.70 -7.44 33.33
C GLN A 51 4.61 -8.41 32.59
N THR A 52 4.30 -8.70 31.33
CA THR A 52 5.10 -9.62 30.51
C THR A 52 6.12 -8.84 29.70
N VAL A 53 7.40 -8.99 30.07
CA VAL A 53 8.56 -8.55 29.29
C VAL A 53 9.38 -9.78 28.96
N GLY A 54 9.58 -10.05 27.67
CA GLY A 54 10.48 -11.11 27.21
C GLY A 54 11.89 -10.54 27.08
N VAL A 55 12.90 -11.28 27.56
CA VAL A 55 14.32 -10.92 27.36
C VAL A 55 15.01 -12.15 26.81
N PHE A 56 15.56 -12.03 25.60
CA PHE A 56 16.15 -13.14 24.85
C PHE A 56 17.50 -12.72 24.26
N PRO A 57 18.52 -13.58 24.18
CA PRO A 57 19.74 -13.33 23.40
C PRO A 57 19.42 -12.88 21.96
N ALA A 58 20.11 -11.84 21.49
CA ALA A 58 19.86 -11.23 20.18
C ALA A 58 20.04 -12.21 19.01
N HIS A 59 20.93 -13.21 19.17
CA HIS A 59 21.21 -14.25 18.19
C HIS A 59 20.52 -15.60 18.49
N GLU A 60 19.60 -15.66 19.46
CA GLU A 60 18.72 -16.83 19.61
C GLU A 60 17.65 -16.86 18.51
N ILE A 61 17.21 -18.07 18.14
CA ILE A 61 16.16 -18.30 17.15
C ILE A 61 14.83 -17.75 17.70
N PHE A 62 14.23 -16.81 16.97
CA PHE A 62 12.92 -16.24 17.27
C PHE A 62 11.80 -17.07 16.63
N LYS A 63 11.92 -17.35 15.34
CA LYS A 63 10.99 -18.22 14.58
C LYS A 63 11.74 -18.96 13.47
N TRP A 64 11.11 -19.97 12.92
CA TRP A 64 11.56 -20.59 11.67
C TRP A 64 10.84 -19.91 10.51
N ASN A 65 11.57 -19.63 9.43
CA ASN A 65 10.99 -19.27 8.15
C ASN A 65 11.07 -20.49 7.22
N ASP A 66 10.03 -20.73 6.43
CA ASP A 66 10.11 -21.67 5.32
C ASP A 66 10.50 -20.83 4.08
N ASP A 67 11.64 -21.10 3.45
CA ASP A 67 12.06 -20.41 2.23
C ASP A 67 11.15 -20.80 1.05
N ALA A 68 10.68 -19.79 0.31
CA ALA A 68 9.75 -19.96 -0.81
C ALA A 68 10.42 -20.54 -2.06
N GLU A 69 11.75 -20.38 -2.24
CA GLU A 69 12.47 -20.92 -3.39
C GLU A 69 13.04 -22.32 -3.14
N THR A 70 13.73 -22.54 -2.02
CA THR A 70 14.34 -23.85 -1.70
C THR A 70 13.43 -24.81 -0.93
N GLY A 71 12.41 -24.30 -0.24
CA GLY A 71 11.60 -25.09 0.71
C GLY A 71 12.34 -25.46 2.00
N GLU A 72 13.55 -24.95 2.23
CA GLU A 72 14.32 -25.21 3.45
C GLU A 72 13.85 -24.34 4.63
N ARG A 73 14.18 -24.79 5.84
CA ARG A 73 13.82 -24.10 7.09
C ARG A 73 14.97 -23.27 7.63
N GLU A 74 14.89 -21.97 7.41
CA GLU A 74 15.87 -21.02 7.91
C GLU A 74 15.54 -20.56 9.34
N PRO A 75 16.51 -20.56 10.27
CA PRO A 75 16.33 -20.03 11.62
C PRO A 75 16.41 -18.49 11.61
N LEU A 76 15.28 -17.82 11.76
CA LEU A 76 15.24 -16.36 11.92
C LEU A 76 15.54 -15.99 13.38
N THR A 77 16.68 -15.34 13.63
CA THR A 77 17.05 -14.85 14.97
C THR A 77 16.36 -13.54 15.33
N TYR A 78 16.34 -13.16 16.61
CA TYR A 78 15.77 -11.87 17.04
C TYR A 78 16.41 -10.67 16.32
N ALA A 79 17.74 -10.66 16.15
CA ALA A 79 18.47 -9.63 15.43
C ALA A 79 18.07 -9.52 13.95
N LEU A 80 17.75 -10.64 13.30
CA LEU A 80 17.27 -10.67 11.91
C LEU A 80 15.77 -10.33 11.78
N ALA A 81 14.96 -10.63 12.80
CA ALA A 81 13.54 -10.29 12.84
C ALA A 81 13.28 -8.80 13.09
N TYR A 82 14.21 -8.10 13.76
CA TYR A 82 14.13 -6.68 14.09
C TYR A 82 15.40 -5.92 13.65
N PRO A 83 15.72 -5.93 12.33
CA PRO A 83 17.03 -5.50 11.83
C PRO A 83 17.27 -4.00 12.01
N GLU A 84 16.21 -3.18 11.90
CA GLU A 84 16.27 -1.73 12.11
C GLU A 84 16.62 -1.36 13.56
N GLN A 85 16.00 -2.03 14.53
CA GLN A 85 16.25 -1.80 15.96
C GLN A 85 17.64 -2.30 16.33
N TYR A 86 18.05 -3.45 15.81
CA TYR A 86 19.39 -3.99 16.02
C TYR A 86 20.48 -3.08 15.42
N ARG A 87 20.29 -2.57 14.19
CA ARG A 87 21.18 -1.58 13.56
C ARG A 87 21.30 -0.32 14.41
N LYS A 88 20.18 0.26 14.86
CA LYS A 88 20.17 1.45 15.74
C LYS A 88 20.94 1.19 17.04
N PHE A 89 20.74 0.03 17.66
CA PHE A 89 21.50 -0.38 18.84
C PHE A 89 23.01 -0.46 18.58
N LYS A 90 23.45 -1.10 17.49
CA LYS A 90 24.88 -1.16 17.10
C LYS A 90 25.47 0.24 16.84
N ASN A 91 24.69 1.16 16.29
CA ASN A 91 25.10 2.54 16.03
C ASN A 91 25.05 3.44 17.28
N GLY A 92 24.50 2.96 18.41
CA GLY A 92 24.26 3.79 19.61
C GLY A 92 23.09 4.79 19.45
N GLU A 93 22.24 4.61 18.44
CA GLU A 93 21.10 5.46 18.13
C GLU A 93 19.87 5.15 19.00
N ALA A 94 18.96 6.13 19.12
CA ALA A 94 17.69 5.94 19.81
C ALA A 94 16.78 4.96 19.04
N GLN A 95 16.45 3.83 19.70
CA GLN A 95 15.56 2.79 19.16
C GLN A 95 14.09 3.22 19.23
N VAL A 96 13.72 4.17 18.38
CA VAL A 96 12.33 4.60 18.21
C VAL A 96 11.56 3.54 17.41
N ALA A 97 10.34 3.23 17.86
CA ALA A 97 9.41 2.34 17.17
C ALA A 97 9.09 2.84 15.76
N SER A 98 8.86 1.93 14.81
CA SER A 98 8.49 2.28 13.43
C SER A 98 7.01 2.65 13.32
N GLY A 99 6.69 3.61 12.46
CA GLY A 99 5.34 4.14 12.25
C GLY A 99 5.16 5.59 12.69
N THR A 100 3.92 6.07 12.63
CA THR A 100 3.53 7.44 12.97
C THR A 100 3.62 7.64 14.49
N PRO A 101 4.52 8.49 15.02
CA PRO A 101 4.65 8.66 16.46
C PRO A 101 3.40 9.34 17.04
N LEU A 102 3.02 9.00 18.28
CA LEU A 102 1.83 9.57 18.93
C LEU A 102 1.83 11.11 19.04
N SER A 103 2.97 11.78 18.83
CA SER A 103 3.07 13.24 18.73
C SER A 103 2.24 13.84 17.60
N GLU A 104 2.14 13.15 16.47
CA GLU A 104 1.46 13.66 15.27
C GLU A 104 -0.06 13.63 15.39
N LEU A 105 -0.61 12.83 16.33
CA LEU A 105 -2.05 12.67 16.51
C LEU A 105 -2.64 13.91 17.23
N PRO A 106 -3.37 14.81 16.52
CA PRO A 106 -3.74 16.11 17.06
C PRO A 106 -4.85 16.01 18.12
N PHE A 107 -5.61 14.91 18.13
CA PHE A 107 -6.65 14.64 19.12
C PHE A 107 -6.10 14.15 20.47
N LEU A 108 -4.81 13.80 20.56
CA LEU A 108 -4.19 13.38 21.81
C LEU A 108 -3.65 14.58 22.59
N THR A 109 -4.00 14.64 23.89
CA THR A 109 -3.33 15.54 24.84
C THR A 109 -1.95 15.00 25.22
N GLN A 110 -1.07 15.85 25.74
CA GLN A 110 0.25 15.41 26.23
C GLN A 110 0.13 14.36 27.35
N GLY A 111 -0.84 14.51 28.26
CA GLY A 111 -1.15 13.52 29.29
C GLY A 111 -1.50 12.15 28.67
N LYS A 112 -2.44 12.13 27.71
CA LYS A 112 -2.83 10.88 27.04
C LYS A 112 -1.69 10.23 26.26
N ARG A 113 -0.81 11.03 25.62
CA ARG A 113 0.42 10.52 24.98
C ARG A 113 1.36 9.84 25.99
N LEU A 114 1.50 10.37 27.21
CA LEU A 114 2.34 9.77 28.25
C LEU A 114 1.70 8.50 28.84
N GLU A 115 0.38 8.49 29.04
CA GLU A 115 -0.37 7.28 29.45
C GLU A 115 -0.20 6.13 28.44
N LEU A 116 -0.36 6.42 27.14
CA LEU A 116 -0.17 5.44 26.06
C LEU A 116 1.27 4.90 26.03
N LYS A 117 2.28 5.77 26.15
CA LYS A 117 3.69 5.35 26.25
C LYS A 117 3.95 4.48 27.50
N ALA A 118 3.30 4.76 28.63
CA ALA A 118 3.38 3.94 29.84
C ALA A 118 2.69 2.55 29.70
N LEU A 119 1.85 2.39 28.66
CA LEU A 119 1.26 1.11 28.23
C LEU A 119 2.06 0.46 27.08
N ASN A 120 3.29 0.90 26.81
CA ASN A 120 4.12 0.46 25.66
C ASN A 120 3.46 0.70 24.28
N ILE A 121 2.57 1.69 24.15
CA ILE A 121 1.99 2.12 22.87
C ILE A 121 2.74 3.39 22.43
N HIS A 122 3.49 3.30 21.32
CA HIS A 122 4.39 4.37 20.88
C HIS A 122 3.99 5.04 19.57
N THR A 123 3.14 4.38 18.77
CA THR A 123 2.75 4.83 17.43
C THR A 123 1.24 4.71 17.21
N ALA A 124 0.74 5.36 16.15
CA ALA A 124 -0.67 5.34 15.77
C ALA A 124 -1.11 3.95 15.33
N GLU A 125 -0.25 3.24 14.60
CA GLU A 125 -0.48 1.89 14.06
C GLU A 125 -0.62 0.88 15.20
N ALA A 126 0.20 1.00 16.26
CA ALA A 126 0.08 0.21 17.48
C ALA A 126 -1.26 0.47 18.20
N LEU A 127 -1.70 1.73 18.28
CA LEU A 127 -2.98 2.12 18.89
C LEU A 127 -4.18 1.62 18.08
N ALA A 128 -4.12 1.73 16.75
CA ALA A 128 -5.14 1.22 15.85
C ALA A 128 -5.21 -0.31 15.83
N ALA A 129 -4.09 -1.02 16.00
CA ALA A 129 -4.04 -2.48 16.05
C ALA A 129 -4.64 -3.09 17.33
N LEU A 130 -4.76 -2.34 18.44
CA LEU A 130 -5.24 -2.88 19.73
C LEU A 130 -6.61 -3.58 19.63
N ASP A 131 -6.71 -4.80 20.14
CA ASP A 131 -7.95 -5.55 20.26
C ASP A 131 -8.07 -6.29 21.61
N GLY A 132 -9.08 -7.15 21.75
CA GLY A 132 -9.19 -8.13 22.83
C GLY A 132 -8.93 -7.60 24.24
N THR A 133 -7.95 -8.21 24.93
CA THR A 133 -7.53 -7.84 26.28
C THR A 133 -6.69 -6.55 26.32
N PRO A 134 -5.69 -6.34 25.43
CA PRO A 134 -4.98 -5.05 25.32
C PRO A 134 -5.91 -3.83 25.24
N LEU A 135 -6.96 -3.88 24.41
CA LEU A 135 -7.93 -2.79 24.28
C LEU A 135 -8.73 -2.54 25.56
N LYS A 136 -9.03 -3.58 26.35
CA LYS A 136 -9.70 -3.42 27.65
C LYS A 136 -8.80 -2.76 28.69
N GLN A 137 -7.49 -3.01 28.66
CA GLN A 137 -6.54 -2.37 29.58
C GLN A 137 -6.38 -0.87 29.34
N LEU A 138 -6.76 -0.36 28.15
CA LEU A 138 -6.79 1.08 27.86
C LEU A 138 -7.95 1.81 28.57
N GLY A 139 -8.93 1.09 29.11
CA GLY A 139 -10.02 1.63 29.92
C GLY A 139 -11.11 2.35 29.11
N GLN A 140 -11.85 3.24 29.78
CA GLN A 140 -12.95 3.99 29.17
C GLN A 140 -12.46 4.88 28.03
N GLY A 141 -13.15 4.83 26.89
CA GLY A 141 -12.76 5.57 25.68
C GLY A 141 -11.66 4.90 24.84
N GLY A 142 -11.09 3.76 25.28
CA GLY A 142 -10.05 3.06 24.52
C GLY A 142 -10.48 2.66 23.10
N ARG A 143 -11.75 2.27 22.92
CA ARG A 143 -12.32 1.96 21.60
C ARG A 143 -12.39 3.20 20.69
N THR A 144 -12.80 4.34 21.23
CA THR A 144 -12.83 5.63 20.51
C THR A 144 -11.42 6.07 20.12
N LEU A 145 -10.42 5.89 20.99
CA LEU A 145 -9.03 6.19 20.68
C LEU A 145 -8.47 5.32 19.54
N LYS A 146 -8.81 4.02 19.53
CA LYS A 146 -8.48 3.11 18.40
C LYS A 146 -9.11 3.59 17.09
N GLU A 147 -10.39 3.95 17.12
CA GLU A 147 -11.14 4.40 15.94
C GLU A 147 -10.62 5.75 15.41
N GLN A 148 -10.24 6.67 16.30
CA GLN A 148 -9.59 7.94 15.93
C GLN A 148 -8.18 7.73 15.36
N ALA A 149 -7.40 6.77 15.89
CA ALA A 149 -6.09 6.43 15.36
C ALA A 149 -6.20 5.77 13.96
N GLN A 150 -7.14 4.85 13.77
CA GLN A 150 -7.42 4.25 12.46
C GLN A 150 -7.82 5.33 11.45
N ALA A 151 -8.81 6.18 11.77
CA ALA A 151 -9.25 7.25 10.90
C ALA A 151 -8.14 8.28 10.56
N TYR A 152 -7.16 8.47 11.45
CA TYR A 152 -5.97 9.28 11.16
C TYR A 152 -5.06 8.62 10.12
N ILE A 153 -4.79 7.32 10.26
CA ILE A 153 -3.97 6.54 9.31
C ILE A 153 -4.65 6.49 7.94
N ASP A 154 -5.95 6.18 7.91
CA ASP A 154 -6.74 6.11 6.67
C ASP A 154 -6.75 7.46 5.94
N LYS A 155 -6.90 8.57 6.69
CA LYS A 155 -6.82 9.92 6.13
C LYS A 155 -5.42 10.27 5.64
N ALA A 156 -4.36 9.85 6.34
CA ALA A 156 -2.99 10.10 5.92
C ALA A 156 -2.68 9.39 4.60
N ALA A 157 -3.10 8.13 4.45
CA ALA A 157 -2.99 7.37 3.20
C ALA A 157 -3.76 8.07 2.05
N GLY A 158 -5.07 8.31 2.23
CA GLY A 158 -5.87 8.96 1.18
C GLY A 158 -5.43 10.37 0.81
N THR A 159 -4.77 11.11 1.72
CA THR A 159 -4.18 12.42 1.41
C THR A 159 -2.90 12.29 0.57
N ALA A 160 -2.09 11.25 0.80
CA ALA A 160 -0.91 10.97 0.00
C ALA A 160 -1.30 10.59 -1.44
N ASP A 161 -2.33 9.75 -1.61
CA ASP A 161 -2.84 9.34 -2.92
C ASP A 161 -3.43 10.52 -3.71
N VAL A 162 -4.22 11.38 -3.07
CA VAL A 162 -4.73 12.61 -3.72
C VAL A 162 -3.58 13.53 -4.14
N SER A 163 -2.51 13.63 -3.36
CA SER A 163 -1.35 14.45 -3.72
C SER A 163 -0.51 13.84 -4.85
N SER A 164 -0.36 12.52 -4.91
CA SER A 164 0.37 11.84 -5.99
C SER A 164 -0.42 11.90 -7.30
N TYR A 165 -1.73 11.62 -7.28
CA TYR A 165 -2.61 11.76 -8.44
C TYR A 165 -2.70 13.21 -8.93
N ALA A 166 -2.67 14.22 -8.04
CA ALA A 166 -2.63 15.61 -8.45
C ALA A 166 -1.31 15.96 -9.18
N ALA A 167 -0.17 15.50 -8.66
CA ALA A 167 1.14 15.68 -9.31
C ALA A 167 1.23 14.95 -10.67
N GLU A 168 0.74 13.72 -10.75
CA GLU A 168 0.67 12.95 -11.99
C GLU A 168 -0.25 13.61 -13.01
N ASN A 169 -1.42 14.11 -12.62
CA ASN A 169 -2.31 14.86 -13.50
C ASN A 169 -1.66 16.13 -14.07
N VAL A 170 -0.81 16.83 -13.29
CA VAL A 170 -0.07 17.99 -13.78
C VAL A 170 0.99 17.58 -14.81
N GLU A 171 1.73 16.51 -14.56
CA GLU A 171 2.74 15.99 -15.50
C GLU A 171 2.10 15.42 -16.78
N LEU A 172 0.98 14.70 -16.67
CA LEU A 172 0.22 14.20 -17.82
C LEU A 172 -0.33 15.36 -18.66
N LYS A 173 -0.90 16.40 -18.04
CA LYS A 173 -1.33 17.62 -18.77
C LYS A 173 -0.16 18.33 -19.44
N ARG A 174 1.01 18.39 -18.81
CA ARG A 174 2.25 18.93 -19.43
C ARG A 174 2.67 18.13 -20.66
N ARG A 175 2.57 16.78 -20.60
CA ARG A 175 2.87 15.89 -21.73
C ARG A 175 1.86 16.01 -22.87
N LEU A 176 0.56 16.09 -22.55
CA LEU A 176 -0.50 16.33 -23.55
C LEU A 176 -0.26 17.65 -24.28
N ALA A 177 -0.09 18.77 -23.56
CA ALA A 177 0.21 20.06 -24.19
C ALA A 177 1.49 20.03 -25.06
N ALA A 178 2.53 19.30 -24.63
CA ALA A 178 3.76 19.14 -25.41
C ALA A 178 3.60 18.23 -26.66
N LEU A 179 2.66 17.28 -26.63
CA LEU A 179 2.32 16.43 -27.79
C LEU A 179 1.41 17.18 -28.76
N GLU A 180 0.37 17.85 -28.27
CA GLU A 180 -0.53 18.72 -29.04
C GLU A 180 0.27 19.81 -29.78
N ALA A 181 1.24 20.45 -29.11
CA ALA A 181 2.15 21.41 -29.73
C ALA A 181 3.02 20.81 -30.84
N LYS A 182 3.42 19.53 -30.74
CA LYS A 182 4.17 18.83 -31.78
C LYS A 182 3.27 18.46 -32.96
N VAL A 183 2.06 17.93 -32.71
CA VAL A 183 1.09 17.58 -33.75
C VAL A 183 0.69 18.81 -34.54
N SER A 184 0.35 19.92 -33.87
CA SER A 184 0.01 21.19 -34.52
C SER A 184 1.19 21.83 -35.26
N ALA A 185 2.44 21.69 -34.77
CA ALA A 185 3.63 22.10 -35.53
C ALA A 185 3.89 21.23 -36.78
N SER A 186 3.52 19.94 -36.73
CA SER A 186 3.64 19.02 -37.87
C SER A 186 2.57 19.24 -38.94
N THR A 187 1.32 19.57 -38.56
CA THR A 187 0.23 19.84 -39.51
C THR A 187 0.26 21.25 -40.10
N ALA A 188 0.97 22.19 -39.47
CA ALA A 188 1.06 23.59 -39.92
C ALA A 188 2.17 23.89 -40.95
N LYS A 189 2.87 22.87 -41.50
CA LYS A 189 3.97 23.08 -42.47
C LYS A 189 3.54 22.73 -43.91
N PRO A 190 3.08 23.70 -44.72
CA PRO A 190 2.76 23.45 -46.12
C PRO A 190 4.01 23.19 -46.97
N VAL A 191 3.83 22.39 -48.01
CA VAL A 191 4.85 22.03 -49.01
C VAL A 191 5.32 23.27 -49.79
N THR A 192 6.64 23.44 -49.99
CA THR A 192 7.18 24.22 -51.13
C THR A 192 8.60 23.78 -51.53
N ALA A 193 8.72 23.44 -52.81
CA ALA A 193 9.83 22.97 -53.65
C ALA A 193 11.33 23.31 -53.36
N THR A 194 12.16 22.26 -53.40
CA THR A 194 13.24 21.95 -54.39
C THR A 194 14.47 22.86 -54.64
N ALA A 195 15.66 22.21 -54.66
CA ALA A 195 16.97 22.57 -55.28
C ALA A 195 17.87 23.66 -54.61
N THR A 196 19.22 23.62 -54.59
CA THR A 196 20.29 22.61 -54.87
C THR A 196 21.67 23.17 -54.43
N SER A 197 22.59 22.40 -53.78
CA SER A 197 24.06 22.32 -54.09
C SER A 197 24.94 21.49 -53.12
N ALA A 198 25.51 20.40 -53.67
CA ALA A 198 26.85 19.76 -53.51
C ALA A 198 27.80 19.88 -52.27
N ALA A 199 28.39 18.70 -51.94
CA ALA A 199 29.75 18.41 -51.39
C ALA A 199 30.06 18.80 -49.92
N ALA A 200 30.68 17.97 -49.06
CA ALA A 200 31.16 16.56 -49.09
C ALA A 200 31.15 16.00 -47.62
N SER A 201 31.67 14.83 -47.21
CA SER A 201 32.54 13.78 -47.81
C SER A 201 32.27 12.38 -47.18
N ASP A 202 33.24 11.46 -47.29
CA ASP A 202 33.27 10.08 -46.77
C ASP A 202 33.11 9.89 -45.24
N ASP A 203 32.44 8.81 -44.82
CA ASP A 203 33.13 7.68 -44.16
C ASP A 203 32.36 6.35 -44.36
N ASP A 204 33.07 5.22 -44.27
CA ASP A 204 32.62 3.88 -44.72
C ASP A 204 31.96 3.03 -43.62
N VAL A 205 31.09 2.10 -44.06
CA VAL A 205 30.96 0.68 -43.64
C VAL A 205 29.58 0.17 -44.03
N GLY A 206 29.53 -0.72 -45.01
CA GLY A 206 28.30 -1.40 -45.43
C GLY A 206 28.07 -2.75 -44.73
N THR A 207 26.82 -3.23 -44.75
CA THR A 207 26.47 -4.67 -44.79
C THR A 207 25.10 -4.81 -45.47
N ALA A 208 24.96 -5.79 -46.36
CA ALA A 208 23.80 -6.01 -47.23
C ALA A 208 22.79 -7.04 -46.66
N GLY A 209 21.60 -7.13 -47.27
CA GLY A 209 20.50 -8.04 -46.88
C GLY A 209 19.18 -7.27 -46.71
N ASP A 210 18.53 -6.73 -47.75
CA ASP A 210 17.89 -7.40 -48.91
C ASP A 210 16.47 -7.94 -48.58
N ASP A 211 15.48 -7.56 -49.41
CA ASP A 211 14.05 -7.96 -49.45
C ASP A 211 13.17 -7.79 -48.17
N ALA A 212 11.95 -7.24 -48.21
CA ALA A 212 10.97 -7.24 -49.29
C ALA A 212 9.97 -6.07 -49.20
N VAL A 213 9.37 -5.74 -50.35
CA VAL A 213 8.33 -4.71 -50.55
C VAL A 213 6.97 -5.17 -50.01
N GLY A 214 6.25 -4.25 -49.36
CA GLY A 214 4.82 -4.36 -49.07
C GLY A 214 4.16 -2.99 -49.27
N GLU A 215 3.58 -2.79 -50.47
CA GLU A 215 2.83 -1.58 -50.84
C GLU A 215 1.38 -1.65 -50.34
N GLY A 216 0.74 -0.49 -50.21
CA GLY A 216 -0.70 -0.36 -49.99
C GLY A 216 -1.14 -0.31 -48.52
N GLU A 217 -2.15 0.48 -48.13
CA GLU A 217 -3.03 1.39 -48.89
C GLU A 217 -3.28 2.68 -48.08
N ASP A 218 -3.59 3.77 -48.78
CA ASP A 218 -4.19 4.97 -48.20
C ASP A 218 -5.68 4.72 -47.83
N ASP A 219 -6.34 5.74 -47.26
CA ASP A 219 -7.77 5.77 -46.92
C ASP A 219 -8.18 4.86 -45.72
N ASP A 220 -9.00 5.25 -44.73
CA ASP A 220 -9.93 6.38 -44.61
C ASP A 220 -9.89 7.03 -43.20
N PHE A 221 -10.12 8.35 -43.15
CA PHE A 221 -10.48 9.06 -41.92
C PHE A 221 -12.01 9.07 -41.76
N GLU A 222 -12.60 8.01 -41.21
CA GLU A 222 -14.01 8.04 -40.81
C GLU A 222 -14.20 8.67 -39.42
N ALA A 223 -14.73 9.90 -39.41
CA ALA A 223 -15.48 10.41 -38.29
C ALA A 223 -16.89 9.78 -38.33
N GLY A 224 -17.04 8.60 -37.72
CA GLY A 224 -18.24 7.76 -37.81
C GLY A 224 -18.80 7.30 -36.45
N GLU A 225 -20.11 7.43 -36.32
CA GLU A 225 -20.96 7.21 -35.15
C GLU A 225 -20.89 5.82 -34.46
N GLY A 226 -20.96 5.83 -33.12
CA GLY A 226 -21.85 4.89 -32.39
C GLY A 226 -21.27 3.52 -31.96
N PRO A 227 -21.92 2.87 -30.96
CA PRO A 227 -21.43 1.63 -30.37
C PRO A 227 -22.06 0.35 -30.96
N GLY A 228 -21.45 -0.80 -30.62
CA GLY A 228 -22.25 -1.97 -30.22
C GLY A 228 -22.25 -3.20 -31.12
N LYS A 229 -21.49 -4.24 -30.75
CA LYS A 229 -21.84 -5.70 -30.77
C LYS A 229 -20.93 -6.43 -29.76
N GLU A 230 -21.34 -7.42 -28.98
CA GLU A 230 -22.67 -8.01 -28.76
C GLU A 230 -22.79 -8.34 -27.24
N GLY A 231 -23.74 -7.80 -26.47
CA GLY A 231 -24.80 -6.86 -26.81
C GLY A 231 -24.95 -5.74 -25.79
N ASP A 232 -24.34 -4.59 -26.11
CA ASP A 232 -24.78 -3.21 -25.82
C ASP A 232 -25.23 -2.80 -24.41
N SER A 233 -24.86 -3.56 -23.40
CA SER A 233 -24.92 -3.09 -22.01
C SER A 233 -23.72 -2.17 -21.71
N PRO A 234 -23.93 -0.90 -21.34
CA PRO A 234 -22.84 -0.06 -20.83
C PRO A 234 -22.29 -0.58 -19.49
N PHE A 235 -23.01 -1.48 -18.82
CA PHE A 235 -22.62 -2.10 -17.54
C PHE A 235 -21.73 -3.32 -17.70
N PHE A 236 -21.61 -3.91 -18.91
CA PHE A 236 -20.77 -5.11 -19.13
C PHE A 236 -19.28 -4.85 -18.84
N VAL A 237 -18.80 -3.62 -19.09
CA VAL A 237 -17.40 -3.21 -18.84
C VAL A 237 -17.16 -2.68 -17.42
N MET A 238 -18.20 -2.55 -16.59
CA MET A 238 -18.10 -1.99 -15.24
C MET A 238 -17.73 -3.05 -14.19
N ALA A 239 -17.01 -2.66 -13.14
CA ALA A 239 -16.74 -3.58 -12.04
C ALA A 239 -18.03 -3.95 -11.29
N ALA A 240 -18.09 -5.15 -10.74
CA ALA A 240 -19.27 -5.65 -10.02
C ALA A 240 -19.66 -4.75 -8.81
N GLU A 241 -18.68 -4.07 -8.20
CA GLU A 241 -18.90 -3.14 -7.09
C GLU A 241 -19.57 -1.84 -7.57
N ASP A 242 -19.17 -1.31 -8.72
CA ASP A 242 -19.75 -0.10 -9.32
C ASP A 242 -21.20 -0.33 -9.73
N ILE A 243 -21.50 -1.49 -10.33
CA ILE A 243 -22.88 -1.87 -10.70
C ILE A 243 -23.78 -1.97 -9.45
N VAL A 244 -23.25 -2.51 -8.34
CA VAL A 244 -23.97 -2.59 -7.05
C VAL A 244 -24.21 -1.21 -6.44
N ASN A 245 -23.26 -0.28 -6.56
CA ASN A 245 -23.39 1.09 -6.08
C ASN A 245 -24.42 1.87 -6.93
N TRP A 246 -24.32 1.80 -8.26
CA TRP A 246 -25.28 2.39 -9.19
C TRP A 246 -26.71 1.89 -8.95
N LEU A 247 -26.91 0.57 -8.85
CA LEU A 247 -28.23 -0.02 -8.54
C LEU A 247 -28.81 0.47 -7.20
N LYS A 248 -27.96 0.67 -6.18
CA LYS A 248 -28.38 1.17 -4.86
C LYS A 248 -28.82 2.64 -4.95
N GLU A 249 -28.12 3.47 -5.72
CA GLU A 249 -28.46 4.88 -5.92
C GLU A 249 -29.74 5.03 -6.76
N THR A 250 -29.86 4.27 -7.84
CA THR A 250 -30.98 4.34 -8.79
C THR A 250 -32.28 3.73 -8.25
N THR A 251 -32.21 2.61 -7.52
CA THR A 251 -33.41 1.87 -7.07
C THR A 251 -33.70 2.00 -5.57
N GLY A 252 -32.78 2.57 -4.79
CA GLY A 252 -32.82 2.59 -3.33
C GLY A 252 -32.62 1.22 -2.66
N LYS A 253 -32.37 0.15 -3.43
CA LYS A 253 -32.26 -1.23 -2.94
C LYS A 253 -30.91 -1.82 -3.32
N LYS A 254 -30.23 -2.46 -2.35
CA LYS A 254 -28.96 -3.17 -2.60
C LYS A 254 -29.23 -4.63 -3.01
N PRO A 255 -28.60 -5.14 -4.09
CA PRO A 255 -28.60 -6.57 -4.42
C PRO A 255 -28.07 -7.46 -3.29
N ARG A 256 -28.40 -8.76 -3.31
CA ARG A 256 -27.90 -9.72 -2.32
C ARG A 256 -26.38 -9.90 -2.46
N ALA A 257 -25.68 -10.08 -1.34
CA ALA A 257 -24.26 -10.40 -1.36
C ALA A 257 -24.02 -11.76 -2.06
N GLY A 258 -23.00 -11.84 -2.92
CA GLY A 258 -22.68 -13.06 -3.68
C GLY A 258 -23.40 -13.22 -5.03
N THR A 259 -24.15 -12.22 -5.52
CA THR A 259 -24.68 -12.23 -6.89
C THR A 259 -23.55 -12.15 -7.91
N SER A 260 -23.61 -12.97 -8.98
CA SER A 260 -22.59 -12.98 -10.03
C SER A 260 -22.62 -11.73 -10.90
N HIS A 261 -21.48 -11.31 -11.44
CA HIS A 261 -21.36 -10.13 -12.30
C HIS A 261 -22.35 -10.16 -13.47
N ALA A 262 -22.47 -11.28 -14.20
CA ALA A 262 -23.43 -11.42 -15.29
C ALA A 262 -24.92 -11.27 -14.87
N ALA A 263 -25.27 -11.52 -13.60
CA ALA A 263 -26.60 -11.28 -13.07
C ALA A 263 -26.79 -9.82 -12.60
N LEU A 264 -25.71 -9.14 -12.18
CA LEU A 264 -25.73 -7.71 -11.89
C LEU A 264 -25.89 -6.86 -13.15
N VAL A 265 -25.19 -7.21 -14.24
CA VAL A 265 -25.31 -6.57 -15.56
C VAL A 265 -26.76 -6.61 -16.06
N LYS A 266 -27.38 -7.80 -16.09
CA LYS A 266 -28.80 -7.95 -16.50
C LYS A 266 -29.76 -7.10 -15.67
N LEU A 267 -29.58 -7.06 -14.34
CA LEU A 267 -30.42 -6.25 -13.46
C LEU A 267 -30.22 -4.75 -13.69
N ALA A 268 -29.00 -4.32 -14.05
CA ALA A 268 -28.73 -2.93 -14.40
C ALA A 268 -29.35 -2.55 -15.76
N ASP A 269 -29.28 -3.43 -16.76
CA ASP A 269 -29.92 -3.24 -18.07
C ASP A 269 -31.44 -3.09 -17.94
N GLU A 270 -32.10 -3.96 -17.16
CA GLU A 270 -33.54 -3.87 -16.88
C GLU A 270 -33.93 -2.53 -16.24
N VAL A 271 -33.14 -2.05 -15.28
CA VAL A 271 -33.37 -0.76 -14.61
C VAL A 271 -33.12 0.41 -15.57
N ASN A 272 -32.08 0.34 -16.39
CA ASN A 272 -31.74 1.38 -17.37
C ASN A 272 -32.81 1.49 -18.47
N ALA A 273 -33.30 0.37 -18.99
CA ALA A 273 -34.43 0.34 -19.92
C ALA A 273 -35.70 0.96 -19.31
N ALA A 274 -36.01 0.64 -18.05
CA ALA A 274 -37.16 1.19 -17.35
C ALA A 274 -37.04 2.71 -17.08
N LEU A 275 -35.83 3.26 -16.97
CA LEU A 275 -35.58 4.71 -16.92
C LEU A 275 -35.76 5.36 -18.29
N ALA A 276 -35.25 4.75 -19.35
CA ALA A 276 -35.38 5.26 -20.72
C ALA A 276 -36.85 5.38 -21.14
N GLU A 277 -37.69 4.39 -20.82
CA GLU A 277 -39.13 4.45 -21.11
C GLU A 277 -39.87 5.52 -20.28
N LYS A 278 -39.45 5.75 -19.03
CA LYS A 278 -39.98 6.87 -18.23
C LYS A 278 -39.59 8.23 -18.79
N ALA A 279 -38.37 8.38 -19.32
CA ALA A 279 -37.93 9.62 -19.96
C ALA A 279 -38.80 9.92 -21.20
N LYS A 280 -38.94 8.97 -22.12
CA LYS A 280 -39.80 9.09 -23.31
C LYS A 280 -41.25 9.42 -22.98
N GLY A 281 -41.81 8.76 -21.95
CA GLY A 281 -43.18 9.01 -21.49
C GLY A 281 -43.40 10.38 -20.86
N THR A 282 -42.33 11.05 -20.41
CA THR A 282 -42.38 12.41 -19.86
C THR A 282 -42.24 13.47 -20.96
N GLU A 283 -41.43 13.18 -21.99
CA GLU A 283 -41.20 14.05 -23.15
C GLU A 283 -42.40 14.10 -24.11
N ALA A 284 -43.20 13.03 -24.19
CA ALA A 284 -44.45 12.98 -24.96
C ALA A 284 -45.67 13.64 -24.25
N ALA A 285 -45.47 14.20 -23.05
CA ALA A 285 -46.52 14.81 -22.22
C ALA A 285 -46.26 16.29 -21.88
N ALA A 286 -45.28 16.91 -22.55
CA ALA A 286 -44.92 18.33 -22.47
C ALA A 286 -45.29 19.08 -23.76
#